data_AF-A0A4Q5WML5-F1
#
_entry.id   AF-A0A4Q5WML5-F1
#
_cell.length_a   1.000
_cell.length_b   1.000
_cell.length_c   1.000
_cell.angle_alpha   90.00
_cell.angle_beta   90.00
_cell.angle_gamma   90.00
#
_symmetry.space_group_name_H-M   'P 1'
#
loop_
_entity.id
_entity.type
_entity.pdbx_description
1 polymer ?
#
loop_
_entity_poly.entity_id
_entity_poly.type
_entity_poly.pdbx_seq_one_letter_code
_entity_poly.pdbx_strand_id
1 'polypeptide(L)'
;MQQNNALKNTVFFVDGNPVAYSIYTDRTGFRLAPQTEPAHVAAPEIFATFQNGDWQLRPQLHRDLADQVAEDLSLYFPDRALIC
;
A
#
# COMPACT_ATOMS: atom_id res chain seq x y z
N MET A 1 12.75 5.87 19.79
CA MET A 1 11.42 6.00 19.14
C MET A 1 11.68 5.95 17.64
N GLN A 2 11.42 4.81 16.98
CA GLN A 2 11.60 4.72 15.52
C GLN A 2 10.51 5.57 14.87
N GLN A 3 10.91 6.66 14.20
CA GLN A 3 10.02 7.52 13.44
C GLN A 3 9.54 6.75 12.21
N ASN A 4 8.29 6.29 12.24
CA ASN A 4 7.58 5.87 11.04
C ASN A 4 7.21 7.14 10.26
N ASN A 5 8.14 7.67 9.47
CA ASN A 5 7.84 8.78 8.58
C ASN A 5 6.98 8.27 7.42
N ALA A 6 5.80 8.85 7.24
CA ALA A 6 5.00 8.63 6.04
C ALA A 6 5.81 9.13 4.83
N LEU A 7 6.00 8.27 3.84
CA LEU A 7 6.72 8.61 2.60
C LEU A 7 5.82 9.36 1.62
N LYS A 8 4.56 8.91 1.51
CA LYS A 8 3.59 9.42 0.56
C LYS A 8 2.17 9.19 1.05
N ASN A 9 1.25 9.98 0.52
CA ASN A 9 -0.18 9.73 0.62
C ASN A 9 -0.73 9.43 -0.77
N THR A 10 -1.67 8.50 -0.85
CA THR A 10 -2.41 8.15 -2.07
C THR A 10 -3.87 7.89 -1.73
N VAL A 11 -4.72 7.74 -2.75
CA VAL A 11 -6.13 7.41 -2.58
C VAL A 11 -6.42 6.12 -3.35
N PHE A 12 -6.96 5.13 -2.66
CA PHE A 12 -7.41 3.88 -3.26
C PHE A 12 -8.92 3.74 -3.17
N PHE A 13 -9.52 3.10 -4.17
CA PHE A 13 -10.94 2.78 -4.14
C PHE A 13 -11.13 1.41 -3.46
N VAL A 14 -11.76 1.43 -2.29
CA VAL A 14 -12.16 0.23 -1.54
C VAL A 14 -13.68 0.11 -1.64
N ASP A 15 -14.18 -0.96 -2.26
CA ASP A 15 -15.61 -1.17 -2.52
C ASP A 15 -16.28 0.03 -3.24
N GLY A 16 -15.55 0.66 -4.16
CA GLY A 16 -16.00 1.84 -4.91
C GLY A 16 -15.94 3.15 -4.14
N ASN A 17 -15.49 3.15 -2.88
CA ASN A 17 -15.34 4.36 -2.07
C ASN A 17 -13.88 4.82 -2.07
N PRO A 18 -13.60 6.11 -2.31
CA PRO A 18 -12.24 6.63 -2.22
C PRO A 18 -11.79 6.68 -0.75
N VAL A 19 -10.67 6.03 -0.46
CA VAL A 19 -10.04 5.98 0.86
C VAL A 19 -8.62 6.52 0.75
N ALA A 20 -8.29 7.51 1.58
CA ALA A 20 -6.93 8.01 1.66
C ALA A 20 -6.05 7.02 2.42
N TYR A 21 -4.88 6.72 1.87
CA TYR A 21 -3.87 5.86 2.46
C TYR A 21 -2.57 6.62 2.66
N SER A 22 -1.94 6.41 3.81
CA SER A 22 -0.56 6.83 4.06
C SER A 22 0.37 5.63 3.88
N ILE A 23 1.37 5.81 3.03
CA ILE A 23 2.40 4.81 2.73
C ILE A 23 3.59 5.06 3.63
N TYR A 24 3.91 4.08 4.45
CA TYR A 24 5.09 4.02 5.30
C TYR A 24 6.04 2.99 4.70
N THR A 25 7.34 3.27 4.73
CA THR A 25 8.36 2.24 4.46
C THR A 25 8.91 1.71 5.76
N ASP A 26 9.17 0.41 5.78
CA ASP A 26 9.97 -0.27 6.78
C ASP A 26 11.12 -1.03 6.08
N ARG A 27 12.06 -1.57 6.85
CA ARG A 27 13.16 -2.41 6.33
C ARG A 27 12.65 -3.60 5.49
N THR A 28 11.45 -4.09 5.80
CA THR A 28 10.88 -5.30 5.19
C THR A 28 9.94 -5.02 4.00
N GLY A 29 9.54 -3.78 3.77
CA GLY A 29 8.61 -3.43 2.70
C GLY A 29 7.87 -2.12 2.93
N PHE A 30 6.60 -2.08 2.53
CA PHE A 30 5.71 -0.95 2.65
C PHE A 30 4.48 -1.32 3.46
N ARG A 31 4.03 -0.38 4.29
CA ARG A 31 2.80 -0.47 5.04
C ARG A 31 1.92 0.68 4.60
N LEU A 32 0.74 0.39 4.09
CA LEU A 32 -0.25 1.36 3.66
C LEU A 32 -1.37 1.32 4.70
N ALA A 33 -1.46 2.38 5.50
CA ALA A 33 -2.51 2.50 6.50
C ALA A 33 -3.58 3.46 5.99
N PRO A 34 -4.87 3.10 6.07
CA PRO A 34 -5.93 4.02 5.74
C PRO A 34 -5.91 5.18 6.75
N GLN A 35 -5.99 6.40 6.25
CA GLN A 35 -6.24 7.55 7.09
C GLN A 35 -7.70 7.44 7.54
N THR A 36 -7.93 7.54 8.85
CA THR A 36 -9.25 7.43 9.50
C THR A 36 -10.19 8.50 8.98
N GLU A 37 -10.81 8.29 7.81
CA GLU A 37 -12.10 8.83 7.34
C GLU A 37 -12.32 8.48 5.85
N PRO A 38 -13.57 8.21 5.42
CA PRO A 38 -14.80 8.31 6.18
C PRO A 38 -15.20 7.01 6.90
N ALA A 39 -15.85 7.16 8.05
CA ALA A 39 -16.28 6.13 9.01
C ALA A 39 -17.20 5.01 8.48
N HIS A 40 -17.46 4.96 7.17
CA HIS A 40 -18.41 4.04 6.54
C HIS A 40 -17.74 2.86 5.83
N VAL A 41 -16.42 2.91 5.61
CA VAL A 41 -15.69 1.88 4.86
C VAL A 41 -14.63 1.29 5.78
N ALA A 42 -14.75 0.00 6.07
CA ALA A 42 -13.76 -0.76 6.81
C ALA A 42 -12.55 -1.05 5.91
N ALA A 43 -11.76 -0.01 5.63
CA ALA A 43 -10.57 -0.12 4.80
C ALA A 43 -9.48 -0.93 5.53
N PRO A 44 -8.91 -1.96 4.91
CA PRO A 44 -7.87 -2.76 5.55
C PRO A 44 -6.53 -2.01 5.54
N GLU A 45 -5.72 -2.26 6.56
CA GLU A 45 -4.29 -1.95 6.48
C GLU A 45 -3.60 -2.95 5.54
N ILE A 46 -2.73 -2.46 4.68
CA ILE A 46 -2.09 -3.25 3.62
C ILE A 46 -0.58 -3.28 3.85
N PHE A 47 -0.01 -4.48 3.81
CA PHE A 47 1.43 -4.70 3.82
C PHE A 47 1.85 -5.18 2.43
N ALA A 48 2.76 -4.46 1.81
CA ALA A 48 3.30 -4.78 0.51
C ALA A 48 4.80 -5.06 0.61
N THR A 49 5.21 -6.24 0.18
CA THR A 49 6.62 -6.64 0.13
C THR A 49 6.95 -7.06 -1.29
N PHE A 50 8.04 -6.55 -1.85
CA PHE A 50 8.49 -6.95 -3.18
C PHE A 50 9.38 -8.20 -3.06
N GLN A 51 8.96 -9.31 -3.68
CA GLN A 51 9.67 -10.59 -3.64
C GLN A 51 9.55 -11.30 -4.99
N ASN A 52 10.65 -11.87 -5.48
CA ASN A 52 10.70 -12.64 -6.73
C ASN A 52 10.20 -11.87 -7.98
N GLY A 53 10.35 -10.55 -8.01
CA GLY A 53 9.86 -9.73 -9.13
C GLY A 53 8.40 -9.31 -9.04
N ASP A 54 7.69 -9.68 -7.96
CA ASP A 54 6.27 -9.37 -7.77
C ASP A 54 5.97 -8.72 -6.42
N TRP A 55 4.90 -7.92 -6.37
CA TRP A 55 4.36 -7.38 -5.13
C TRP A 55 3.52 -8.43 -4.40
N GLN A 56 3.99 -8.84 -3.23
CA GLN A 56 3.23 -9.66 -2.29
C GLN A 56 2.44 -8.76 -1.35
N LEU A 57 1.11 -8.78 -1.47
CA LEU A 57 0.19 -7.94 -0.70
C LEU A 57 -0.50 -8.76 0.40
N ARG A 58 -0.60 -8.19 1.60
CA ARG A 58 -1.31 -8.78 2.75
C ARG A 58 -2.17 -7.74 3.48
N PRO A 59 -3.36 -8.10 4.01
CA PRO A 59 -4.05 -9.39 3.87
C PRO A 59 -4.44 -9.66 2.41
N GLN A 60 -5.04 -10.81 2.11
CA GLN A 60 -5.55 -11.08 0.76
C GLN A 60 -6.61 -10.02 0.42
N LEU A 61 -6.30 -9.19 -0.57
CA LEU A 61 -7.15 -8.08 -0.98
C LEU A 61 -8.09 -8.52 -2.12
N HIS A 62 -9.18 -7.76 -2.28
CA HIS A 62 -9.93 -7.80 -3.53
C HIS A 62 -9.01 -7.45 -4.71
N ARG A 63 -9.22 -8.11 -5.85
CA ARG A 63 -8.38 -7.95 -7.04
C ARG A 63 -8.23 -6.49 -7.45
N ASP A 64 -9.32 -5.73 -7.49
CA ASP A 64 -9.27 -4.32 -7.88
C ASP A 64 -8.43 -3.46 -6.93
N LEU A 65 -8.48 -3.74 -5.62
CA LEU A 65 -7.64 -3.04 -4.64
C LEU A 65 -6.18 -3.49 -4.73
N ALA A 66 -5.94 -4.78 -4.96
CA ALA A 66 -4.60 -5.33 -5.16
C ALA A 66 -3.90 -4.72 -6.40
N ASP A 67 -4.61 -4.66 -7.53
CA ASP A 67 -4.11 -4.09 -8.78
C ASP A 67 -3.77 -2.60 -8.61
N GLN A 68 -4.67 -1.81 -8.00
CA GLN A 68 -4.42 -0.39 -7.70
C GLN A 68 -3.17 -0.21 -6.83
N VAL A 69 -3.02 -1.01 -5.77
CA VAL A 69 -1.87 -0.91 -4.85
C VAL A 69 -0.57 -1.28 -5.56
N ALA A 70 -0.55 -2.37 -6.33
CA ALA A 70 0.64 -2.81 -7.05
C ALA A 70 1.06 -1.80 -8.13
N GLU A 71 0.11 -1.20 -8.84
CA GLU A 71 0.37 -0.16 -9.83
C GLU A 71 1.00 1.07 -9.17
N ASP A 72 0.37 1.62 -8.12
CA ASP A 72 0.88 2.80 -7.42
C ASP A 72 2.26 2.57 -6.82
N LEU A 73 2.48 1.40 -6.19
CA LEU A 73 3.78 1.05 -5.62
C LEU A 73 4.86 0.90 -6.71
N SER A 74 4.51 0.38 -7.87
CA SER A 74 5.45 0.26 -9.00
C SER A 74 5.81 1.64 -9.59
N LEU A 75 4.85 2.57 -9.62
CA LEU A 75 5.08 3.95 -10.04
C LEU A 75 5.95 4.73 -9.05
N TYR A 76 5.74 4.53 -7.74
CA TYR A 76 6.49 5.26 -6.71
C TYR A 76 7.85 4.66 -6.39
N PHE A 77 8.03 3.35 -6.58
CA PHE A 77 9.25 2.63 -6.21
C PHE A 77 9.79 1.75 -7.35
N PRO A 78 10.09 2.32 -8.52
CA PRO A 78 10.55 1.57 -9.69
C PRO A 78 11.89 0.85 -9.47
N ASP A 79 12.77 1.42 -8.64
CA ASP A 79 14.13 0.89 -8.37
C ASP A 79 14.14 -0.40 -7.52
N ARG A 80 13.05 -0.72 -6.81
CA ARG A 80 13.00 -1.97 -6.03
C ARG A 80 12.66 -3.20 -6.86
N ALA A 81 12.35 -3.02 -8.15
CA ALA A 81 12.36 -4.09 -9.16
C ALA A 81 13.78 -4.57 -9.53
N LEU A 82 14.83 -3.85 -9.10
CA LEU A 82 16.23 -4.11 -9.48
C LEU A 82 17.07 -4.78 -8.39
N ILE A 83 16.49 -5.15 -7.25
CA ILE A 83 17.20 -5.97 -6.25
C ILE A 83 16.97 -7.44 -6.61
N CYS A 84 17.66 -7.90 -7.65
CA CYS A 84 17.90 -9.31 -7.98
C CYS A 84 19.41 -9.52 -8.11
#